data_AF-A0A970TK22-F1
#
_entry.id   AF-A0A970TK22-F1
#
_cell.length_a   1.000
_cell.length_b   1.000
_cell.length_c   1.000
_cell.angle_alpha   90.00
_cell.angle_beta   90.00
_cell.angle_gamma   90.00
#
_symmetry.space_group_name_H-M   'P 1'
#
loop_
_entity.id
_entity.type
_entity.pdbx_description
1 polymer ?
#
loop_
_entity_poly.entity_id
_entity_poly.type
_entity_poly.pdbx_seq_one_letter_code
_entity_poly.pdbx_strand_id
1 'polypeptide(L)'
;APGVLAARSIDELDALVAAIPPEDVMVIGGQDIYALLISRCDAAFVTKVNAAAPADRYFPDLDRRPGWQLAGCEPEREENGFRYAFCEYTRSA
;
A
#
# COMPACT_ATOMS: atom_id res chain seq x y z
N ALA A 1 22.70 -0.71 -5.29
CA ALA A 1 23.56 -0.10 -4.26
C ALA A 1 23.76 -1.10 -3.13
N PRO A 2 24.78 -0.96 -2.26
CA PRO A 2 24.87 -1.77 -1.05
C PRO A 2 23.55 -1.72 -0.26
N GLY A 3 23.08 -2.87 0.22
CA GLY A 3 21.81 -2.98 0.95
C GLY A 3 20.53 -3.01 0.10
N VAL A 4 20.64 -3.02 -1.24
CA VAL A 4 19.50 -3.14 -2.15
C VAL A 4 19.55 -4.48 -2.87
N LEU A 5 18.48 -5.26 -2.75
CA LEU A 5 18.28 -6.51 -3.47
C LEU A 5 17.30 -6.26 -4.63
N ALA A 6 17.49 -6.98 -5.73
CA ALA A 6 16.64 -6.88 -6.92
C ALA A 6 16.02 -8.24 -7.23
N ALA A 7 14.69 -8.28 -7.33
CA ALA A 7 13.93 -9.41 -7.84
C ALA A 7 13.51 -9.14 -9.28
N ARG A 8 13.57 -10.15 -10.14
CA ARG A 8 13.09 -10.12 -11.55
C ARG A 8 11.83 -10.95 -11.78
N SER A 9 11.30 -11.57 -10.73
CA SER A 9 10.05 -12.33 -10.75
C SER A 9 9.40 -12.30 -9.36
N ILE A 10 8.15 -12.75 -9.29
CA ILE A 10 7.47 -12.96 -8.01
C ILE A 10 8.15 -14.06 -7.19
N ASP A 11 8.61 -15.13 -7.83
CA ASP A 11 9.30 -16.22 -7.12
C ASP A 11 10.63 -15.75 -6.51
N GLU A 12 11.38 -14.89 -7.21
CA GLU A 12 12.58 -14.27 -6.65
C GLU A 12 12.24 -13.32 -5.50
N LEU A 13 11.17 -12.53 -5.63
CA LEU A 13 10.69 -11.67 -4.54
C LEU A 13 10.34 -12.51 -3.30
N ASP A 14 9.57 -13.57 -3.48
CA ASP A 14 9.15 -14.47 -2.40
C ASP A 14 10.36 -15.09 -1.70
N ALA A 15 11.36 -15.55 -2.46
CA ALA A 15 12.59 -16.09 -1.90
C ALA A 15 13.38 -15.05 -1.09
N LEU A 16 13.44 -13.80 -1.55
CA LEU A 16 14.16 -12.72 -0.86
C LEU A 16 13.50 -12.31 0.45
N VAL A 17 12.16 -12.32 0.51
CA VAL A 17 11.41 -11.89 1.70
C VAL A 17 11.05 -13.04 2.64
N ALA A 18 11.24 -14.31 2.24
CA ALA A 18 10.85 -15.49 3.02
C ALA A 18 11.43 -15.57 4.44
N ALA A 19 12.60 -14.96 4.67
CA ALA A 19 13.25 -14.94 5.98
C ALA A 19 12.90 -13.70 6.81
N ILE A 20 12.12 -12.77 6.26
CA ILE A 20 11.72 -11.53 6.92
C ILE A 20 10.32 -11.76 7.53
N PRO A 21 10.09 -11.35 8.80
CA PRO A 21 8.74 -11.36 9.36
C PRO A 21 7.76 -10.60 8.47
N PRO A 22 6.56 -11.13 8.15
CA PRO A 22 5.60 -10.46 7.26
C PRO A 22 5.25 -9.02 7.68
N GLU A 23 5.21 -8.75 8.98
CA GLU A 23 4.97 -7.43 9.55
C GLU A 23 6.06 -6.39 9.22
N ASP A 24 7.27 -6.85 8.88
CA ASP A 24 8.41 -6.02 8.49
C ASP A 24 8.50 -5.85 6.96
N VAL A 25 7.58 -6.44 6.19
CA VAL A 25 7.57 -6.37 4.72
C VAL A 25 6.45 -5.46 4.24
N MET A 26 6.81 -4.35 3.59
CA MET A 26 5.85 -3.39 3.04
C MET A 26 6.02 -3.19 1.53
N VAL A 27 4.89 -3.12 0.81
CA VAL A 27 4.85 -2.71 -0.59
C VAL A 27 4.67 -1.20 -0.67
N ILE A 28 5.65 -0.49 -1.23
CA ILE A 28 5.65 0.98 -1.33
C ILE A 28 5.36 1.51 -2.75
N GLY A 29 4.91 0.64 -3.67
CA GLY A 29 4.43 1.00 -5.00
C GLY A 29 5.42 0.70 -6.14
N GLY A 30 5.21 1.23 -7.36
CA GLY A 30 4.10 2.10 -7.79
C GLY A 30 2.82 1.37 -8.24
N GLN A 31 1.96 2.03 -9.04
CA GLN A 31 0.66 1.49 -9.52
C GLN A 31 0.71 0.02 -9.92
N ASP A 32 1.63 -0.33 -10.83
CA ASP A 32 1.66 -1.67 -11.41
C ASP A 32 2.12 -2.72 -10.38
N ILE A 33 2.99 -2.32 -9.44
CA ILE A 33 3.42 -3.14 -8.31
C ILE A 33 2.27 -3.33 -7.30
N TYR A 34 1.52 -2.28 -7.00
CA TYR A 34 0.32 -2.40 -6.16
C TYR A 34 -0.71 -3.33 -6.81
N ALA A 35 -1.00 -3.18 -8.10
CA ALA A 35 -1.93 -4.05 -8.81
C ALA A 35 -1.49 -5.53 -8.75
N LEU A 36 -0.19 -5.79 -8.87
CA LEU A 36 0.40 -7.12 -8.83
C LEU A 36 0.39 -7.76 -7.43
N LEU A 37 0.64 -6.98 -6.37
CA LEU A 37 0.93 -7.51 -5.04
C LEU A 37 -0.18 -7.29 -4.01
N ILE A 38 -1.17 -6.42 -4.26
CA ILE A 38 -2.20 -6.09 -3.26
C ILE A 38 -3.02 -7.32 -2.80
N SER A 39 -3.23 -8.32 -3.66
CA SER A 39 -3.88 -9.58 -3.25
C SER A 39 -3.00 -10.49 -2.38
N ARG A 40 -1.78 -10.07 -2.08
CA ARG A 40 -0.82 -10.75 -1.18
C ARG A 40 -0.63 -9.99 0.13
N CYS A 41 -1.10 -8.74 0.24
CA CYS A 41 -1.02 -7.91 1.45
C CYS A 41 -2.19 -8.18 2.41
N ASP A 42 -1.92 -8.27 3.71
CA ASP A 42 -2.94 -8.47 4.74
C ASP A 42 -3.55 -7.15 5.24
N ALA A 43 -2.77 -6.08 5.21
CA ALA A 43 -3.18 -4.73 5.57
C ALA A 43 -2.64 -3.70 4.58
N ALA A 44 -3.26 -2.52 4.58
CA ALA A 44 -2.79 -1.36 3.83
C ALA A 44 -2.91 -0.09 4.68
N PHE A 45 -1.80 0.62 4.83
CA PHE A 45 -1.75 1.93 5.46
C PHE A 45 -1.77 2.99 4.37
N VAL A 46 -2.86 3.74 4.30
CA VAL A 46 -3.14 4.69 3.21
C VAL A 46 -3.26 6.09 3.77
N THR A 47 -2.39 6.99 3.30
CA THR A 47 -2.59 8.43 3.51
C THR A 47 -3.60 8.94 2.48
N LYS A 48 -4.82 9.23 2.94
CA LYS A 48 -5.86 9.83 2.10
C LYS A 48 -5.70 11.34 2.09
N VAL A 49 -5.16 11.89 1.02
CA VAL A 49 -5.02 13.35 0.83
C VAL A 49 -6.27 13.89 0.14
N ASN A 50 -6.92 14.86 0.79
CA ASN A 50 -8.07 15.58 0.27
C ASN A 50 -7.62 16.68 -0.70
N ALA A 51 -7.19 16.25 -1.89
CA ALA A 51 -6.75 17.12 -2.97
C ALA A 51 -7.26 16.60 -4.31
N ALA A 52 -7.51 17.53 -5.23
CA ALA A 52 -7.78 17.22 -6.63
C ALA A 52 -6.59 17.70 -7.47
N ALA A 53 -5.83 16.76 -8.01
CA ALA A 53 -4.71 17.03 -8.92
C ALA A 53 -4.79 16.10 -10.13
N PRO A 54 -4.30 16.52 -11.32
CA PRO A 54 -4.11 15.61 -12.43
C PRO A 54 -3.18 14.47 -12.03
N ALA A 55 -3.58 13.24 -12.33
CA ALA A 55 -2.77 12.03 -12.13
C ALA A 55 -2.85 11.17 -13.39
N ASP A 56 -1.74 10.52 -13.73
CA ASP A 56 -1.61 9.55 -14.82
C ASP A 56 -1.55 8.10 -14.31
N ARG A 57 -1.39 7.94 -13.00
CA ARG A 57 -1.29 6.66 -12.28
C ARG A 57 -2.14 6.68 -11.03
N TYR A 58 -2.73 5.54 -10.70
CA TYR A 58 -3.71 5.41 -9.63
C TYR A 58 -3.40 4.23 -8.71
N PHE A 59 -3.60 4.42 -7.41
CA PHE A 59 -3.64 3.33 -6.44
C PHE A 59 -4.99 2.59 -6.55
N PRO A 60 -5.05 1.26 -6.30
CA PRO A 60 -6.31 0.55 -6.29
C PRO A 60 -7.29 1.11 -5.24
N ASP A 61 -8.53 1.38 -5.65
CA ASP A 61 -9.56 1.89 -4.74
C ASP A 61 -10.01 0.79 -3.75
N LEU A 62 -9.48 0.82 -2.53
CA LEU A 62 -9.78 -0.15 -1.49
C LEU A 62 -11.17 0.03 -0.88
N ASP A 63 -11.78 1.22 -0.96
CA ASP A 63 -13.15 1.45 -0.48
C ASP A 63 -14.16 0.64 -1.30
N ARG A 64 -13.81 0.32 -2.55
CA ARG A 64 -14.65 -0.40 -3.50
C ARG A 64 -14.14 -1.79 -3.84
N ARG A 65 -13.01 -2.21 -3.26
CA ARG A 65 -12.37 -3.48 -3.61
C ARG A 65 -12.94 -4.63 -2.77
N PRO A 66 -13.48 -5.68 -3.39
CA PRO A 66 -13.90 -6.88 -2.66
C PRO A 66 -12.76 -7.46 -1.82
N GLY A 67 -13.09 -7.90 -0.60
CA GLY A 67 -12.13 -8.46 0.34
C GLY A 67 -11.38 -7.43 1.18
N TRP A 68 -11.47 -6.14 0.88
CA TRP A 68 -10.87 -5.07 1.68
C TRP A 68 -11.92 -4.31 2.48
N GLN A 69 -11.57 -3.94 3.71
CA GLN A 69 -12.43 -3.18 4.61
C GLN A 69 -11.61 -2.11 5.32
N LEU A 70 -12.20 -0.92 5.48
CA LEU A 70 -11.59 0.13 6.30
C LEU A 70 -11.70 -0.27 7.77
N ALA A 71 -10.56 -0.48 8.43
CA ALA A 71 -10.50 -0.79 9.86
C ALA A 71 -10.64 0.48 10.70
N GLY A 72 -10.08 1.59 10.23
CA GLY A 72 -10.22 2.89 10.87
C GLY A 72 -9.42 3.98 10.18
N CYS A 73 -9.71 5.23 10.51
CA CYS A 73 -8.89 6.37 10.12
C CYS A 73 -8.62 7.23 11.35
N GLU A 74 -7.42 7.79 11.41
CA GLU A 74 -7.12 8.89 12.32
C GLU A 74 -7.92 10.16 11.96
N PRO A 75 -8.08 11.11 12.90
CA PRO A 75 -8.66 12.41 12.60
C PRO A 75 -7.91 13.13 11.46
N GLU A 76 -8.66 13.89 10.64
CA GLU A 76 -8.08 14.71 9.57
C GLU A 76 -7.10 15.74 10.17
N ARG A 77 -5.97 15.92 9.48
CA ARG A 77 -4.92 16.88 9.80
C ARG A 77 -4.72 17.80 8.60
N GLU A 78 -4.16 18.98 8.85
CA GLU A 78 -3.79 19.93 7.80
C GLU A 78 -2.31 20.29 7.89
N GLU A 79 -1.58 20.15 6.79
CA GLU A 79 -0.17 20.51 6.69
C GLU A 79 0.13 21.01 5.28
N ASN A 80 0.86 22.12 5.15
CA ASN A 80 1.23 22.73 3.87
C ASN A 80 0.03 22.99 2.93
N GLY A 81 -1.15 23.28 3.49
CA GLY A 81 -2.39 23.52 2.73
C GLY A 81 -3.09 22.25 2.24
N PHE A 82 -2.61 21.05 2.62
CA PHE A 82 -3.25 19.78 2.33
C PHE A 82 -3.93 19.23 3.57
N ARG A 83 -5.20 18.86 3.41
CA ARG A 83 -5.93 18.08 4.42
C ARG A 83 -5.77 16.61 4.13
N TYR A 84 -5.46 15.79 5.14
CA TYR A 84 -5.26 14.36 4.97
C TYR A 84 -5.58 13.56 6.23
N ALA A 85 -5.83 12.27 6.06
CA ALA A 85 -5.97 11.31 7.16
C ALA A 85 -5.13 10.06 6.89
N PHE A 86 -4.63 9.44 7.96
CA PHE A 86 -4.05 8.10 7.89
C PHE A 86 -5.14 7.07 8.13
N CYS A 87 -5.30 6.16 7.18
CA CYS A 87 -6.33 5.12 7.22
C CYS A 87 -5.70 3.75 7.14
N GLU A 88 -6.20 2.82 7.93
CA GLU A 88 -5.82 1.42 7.91
C GLU A 88 -6.93 0.59 7.29
N TYR A 89 -6.56 -0.25 6.34
CA TYR A 89 -7.43 -1.25 5.76
C TYR A 89 -6.92 -2.64 6.12
N THR A 90 -7.84 -3.55 6.33
CA THR A 90 -7.55 -4.98 6.51
C THR A 90 -8.22 -5.77 5.40
N ARG A 91 -7.56 -6.86 4.99
CA ARG A 91 -8.13 -7.82 4.07
C ARG A 91 -8.88 -8.89 4.87
N SER A 92 -10.18 -9.01 4.67
CA SER A 92 -10.95 -10.15 5.18
C SER A 92 -10.60 -11.39 4.37
N ALA A 93 -10.25 -12.49 5.06
CA ALA A 93 -9.97 -13.78 4.44
C ALA A 93 -11.17 -14.34 3.66
#